data_AF-A0A7Z9YXS2-F1
#
_entry.id   AF-A0A7Z9YXS2-F1
#
_cell.length_a   1.000
_cell.length_b   1.000
_cell.length_c   1.000
_cell.angle_alpha   90.00
_cell.angle_beta   90.00
_cell.angle_gamma   90.00
#
_symmetry.space_group_name_H-M   'P 1'
#
loop_
_entity.id
_entity.type
_entity.pdbx_description
1 polymer ?
#
loop_
_entity_poly.entity_id
_entity_poly.type
_entity_poly.pdbx_seq_one_letter_code
_entity_poly.pdbx_strand_id
1 'polypeptide(L)'
;MENIVEMFKQDFRYYGWVGELLDDERFNVRLGLSVLFQELKLCCPHDVQLAVPSLCKALDNDKAHVRGEAANVLGIIGNSEARLCVSKVLQDESPQVREVAKDVLEEWE
;
A
#
# COMPACT_ATOMS: atom_id res chain seq x y z
N MET A 1 4.40 16.75 -6.89
CA MET A 1 3.79 16.04 -5.75
C MET A 1 2.84 16.93 -4.96
N GLU A 2 3.14 18.23 -4.79
CA GLU A 2 2.29 19.18 -4.03
C GLU A 2 0.79 19.15 -4.39
N ASN A 3 0.43 18.93 -5.67
CA ASN A 3 -0.99 18.88 -6.05
C ASN A 3 -1.70 17.56 -5.67
N ILE A 4 -1.01 16.41 -5.72
CA ILE A 4 -1.65 15.10 -5.43
C ILE A 4 -1.79 14.87 -3.92
N VAL A 5 -0.84 15.32 -3.11
CA VAL A 5 -0.94 15.29 -1.64
C VAL A 5 -2.13 16.12 -1.18
N GLU A 6 -2.29 17.31 -1.74
CA GLU A 6 -3.40 18.20 -1.39
C GLU A 6 -4.76 17.61 -1.81
N MET A 7 -4.84 16.91 -2.94
CA MET A 7 -6.06 16.18 -3.33
C MET A 7 -6.47 15.14 -2.29
N PHE A 8 -5.53 14.34 -1.77
CA PHE A 8 -5.81 13.33 -0.75
C PHE A 8 -6.24 13.96 0.59
N LYS A 9 -5.65 15.11 0.96
CA LYS A 9 -6.03 15.84 2.17
C LYS A 9 -7.44 16.46 2.07
N GLN A 10 -7.89 16.81 0.87
CA GLN A 10 -9.20 17.43 0.66
C GLN A 10 -10.32 16.41 0.47
N ASP A 11 -10.03 15.26 -0.16
CA ASP A 11 -11.01 14.24 -0.47
C ASP A 11 -10.54 12.85 -0.04
N PHE A 12 -11.03 12.42 1.12
CA PHE A 12 -10.69 11.14 1.73
C PHE A 12 -11.15 9.92 0.93
N ARG A 13 -12.00 10.08 -0.09
CA ARG A 13 -12.44 8.97 -0.95
C ARG A 13 -11.28 8.37 -1.73
N TYR A 14 -10.24 9.15 -2.01
CA TYR A 14 -9.07 8.67 -2.74
C TYR A 14 -8.34 7.54 -2.02
N TYR A 15 -8.31 7.55 -0.68
CA TYR A 15 -7.71 6.45 0.10
C TYR A 15 -8.43 5.11 -0.16
N GLY A 16 -9.75 5.13 -0.38
CA GLY A 16 -10.55 3.95 -0.67
C GLY A 16 -10.25 3.32 -2.05
N TRP A 17 -9.63 4.04 -2.96
CA TRP A 17 -9.29 3.57 -4.32
C TRP A 17 -7.83 3.16 -4.49
N VAL A 18 -6.99 3.33 -3.46
CA VAL A 18 -5.55 3.10 -3.57
C VAL A 18 -5.23 1.69 -4.06
N GLY A 19 -5.91 0.67 -3.55
CA GLY A 19 -5.71 -0.71 -4.00
C GLY A 19 -6.07 -0.94 -5.47
N GLU A 20 -7.05 -0.20 -6.00
CA GLU A 20 -7.45 -0.26 -7.41
C GLU A 20 -6.45 0.47 -8.30
N LEU A 21 -5.87 1.58 -7.82
CA LEU A 21 -4.85 2.32 -8.56
C LEU A 21 -3.55 1.53 -8.73
N LEU A 22 -3.28 0.56 -7.87
CA LEU A 22 -2.14 -0.35 -8.02
C LEU A 22 -2.30 -1.31 -9.21
N ASP A 23 -3.51 -1.50 -9.73
CA ASP A 23 -3.78 -2.29 -10.95
C ASP A 23 -3.63 -1.48 -12.25
N ASP A 24 -3.23 -0.20 -12.15
CA ASP A 24 -2.98 0.62 -13.33
C ASP A 24 -1.81 0.07 -14.14
N GLU A 25 -2.00 -0.11 -15.44
CA GLU A 25 -1.00 -0.67 -16.36
C GLU A 25 0.31 0.14 -16.39
N ARG A 26 0.24 1.44 -16.09
CA ARG A 26 1.39 2.35 -16.15
C ARG A 26 2.23 2.22 -14.89
N PHE A 27 3.44 1.67 -15.04
CA PHE A 27 4.39 1.47 -13.93
C PHE A 27 4.67 2.75 -13.12
N ASN A 28 4.73 3.92 -13.76
CA ASN A 28 4.95 5.19 -13.08
C ASN A 28 3.77 5.60 -12.17
N VAL A 29 2.54 5.20 -12.47
CA VAL A 29 1.39 5.42 -11.58
C VAL A 29 1.55 4.58 -10.32
N ARG A 30 1.87 3.29 -10.49
CA ARG A 30 2.09 2.36 -9.38
C ARG A 30 3.24 2.80 -8.47
N LEU A 31 4.42 3.07 -9.04
CA LEU A 31 5.58 3.54 -8.28
C LEU A 31 5.31 4.89 -7.59
N GLY A 32 4.56 5.77 -8.25
CA GLY A 32 4.18 7.07 -7.70
C GLY A 32 3.32 6.96 -6.44
N LEU A 33 2.52 5.90 -6.29
CA LEU A 33 1.72 5.67 -5.08
C LEU A 33 2.58 5.37 -3.86
N SER A 34 3.60 4.52 -4.00
CA SER A 34 4.50 4.21 -2.88
C SER A 34 5.23 5.47 -2.39
N VAL A 35 5.71 6.32 -3.31
CA VAL A 35 6.33 7.61 -2.95
C VAL A 35 5.32 8.58 -2.32
N LEU A 36 4.11 8.67 -2.87
CA LEU A 36 3.04 9.50 -2.31
C LEU A 36 2.71 9.09 -0.87
N PHE A 37 2.64 7.78 -0.59
CA PHE A 37 2.32 7.29 0.74
C PHE A 37 3.43 7.55 1.76
N GLN A 38 4.70 7.58 1.35
CA GLN A 38 5.78 8.06 2.22
C GLN A 38 5.57 9.53 2.61
N GLU A 39 5.21 10.39 1.65
CA GLU A 39 4.94 11.80 1.91
C GLU A 39 3.68 12.02 2.77
N LEU A 40 2.59 11.32 2.47
CA LEU A 40 1.35 11.37 3.25
C LEU A 40 1.57 10.84 4.67
N LYS A 41 2.40 9.81 4.86
CA LYS A 41 2.73 9.30 6.20
C LYS A 41 3.42 10.36 7.06
N LEU A 42 4.23 11.23 6.45
CA LEU A 42 4.91 12.33 7.16
C LEU A 42 3.97 13.48 7.52
N CYS A 43 3.09 13.89 6.61
CA CYS A 43 2.25 15.08 6.81
C CYS A 43 0.86 14.80 7.42
N CYS A 44 0.29 13.61 7.19
CA CYS A 44 -1.02 13.19 7.70
C CYS A 44 -1.05 11.68 8.08
N PRO A 45 -0.29 11.27 9.12
CA PRO A 45 -0.15 9.86 9.51
C PRO A 45 -1.43 9.16 9.97
N HIS A 46 -2.47 9.91 10.33
CA HIS A 46 -3.78 9.35 10.69
C HIS A 46 -4.59 9.00 9.45
N ASP A 47 -4.53 9.82 8.41
CA ASP A 47 -5.38 9.70 7.23
C ASP A 47 -4.94 8.55 6.32
N VAL A 48 -3.63 8.25 6.27
CA VAL A 48 -3.11 7.11 5.48
C VAL A 48 -3.69 5.76 5.92
N GLN A 49 -4.21 5.64 7.14
CA GLN A 49 -4.86 4.41 7.61
C GLN A 49 -6.17 4.14 6.88
N LEU A 50 -6.81 5.15 6.29
CA LEU A 50 -8.03 5.00 5.50
C LEU A 50 -7.83 4.17 4.24
N ALA A 51 -6.58 3.98 3.79
CA ALA A 51 -6.26 3.15 2.63
C ALA A 51 -6.18 1.65 2.96
N VAL A 52 -6.08 1.28 4.24
CA VAL A 52 -5.84 -0.10 4.66
C VAL A 52 -6.89 -1.07 4.11
N PRO A 53 -8.22 -0.80 4.17
CA PRO A 53 -9.21 -1.72 3.63
C PRO A 53 -9.06 -1.98 2.11
N SER A 54 -8.75 -0.92 1.35
CA SER A 54 -8.54 -0.99 -0.10
C SER A 54 -7.28 -1.79 -0.44
N LEU A 55 -6.19 -1.52 0.26
CA LEU A 55 -4.91 -2.20 0.09
C LEU A 55 -4.98 -3.68 0.52
N CYS A 56 -5.65 -3.99 1.64
CA CYS A 56 -5.84 -5.38 2.07
C CYS A 56 -6.63 -6.18 1.02
N LYS A 57 -7.60 -5.58 0.34
CA LYS A 57 -8.29 -6.22 -0.79
C LYS A 57 -7.36 -6.44 -2.00
N ALA A 58 -6.43 -5.52 -2.26
CA ALA A 58 -5.47 -5.65 -3.36
C ALA A 58 -4.44 -6.78 -3.14
N LEU A 59 -4.28 -7.28 -1.91
CA LEU A 59 -3.49 -8.47 -1.62
C LEU A 59 -4.09 -9.77 -2.22
N ASP A 60 -5.36 -9.77 -2.60
CA ASP A 60 -6.02 -10.90 -3.26
C ASP A 60 -6.05 -10.75 -4.80
N ASN A 61 -5.30 -9.80 -5.37
CA ASN A 61 -5.30 -9.56 -6.81
C ASN A 61 -4.58 -10.68 -7.59
N ASP A 62 -5.07 -11.03 -8.78
CA ASP A 62 -4.48 -12.06 -9.64
C ASP A 62 -3.04 -11.72 -10.10
N LYS A 63 -2.69 -10.44 -10.16
CA LYS A 63 -1.37 -9.97 -10.60
C LYS A 63 -0.43 -9.86 -9.39
N ALA A 64 0.63 -10.67 -9.39
CA ALA A 64 1.64 -10.67 -8.32
C ALA A 64 2.25 -9.29 -8.01
N HIS A 65 2.47 -8.45 -9.03
CA HIS A 65 3.01 -7.11 -8.80
C HIS A 65 2.06 -6.21 -8.02
N VAL A 66 0.73 -6.34 -8.21
CA VAL A 66 -0.27 -5.58 -7.45
C VAL A 66 -0.23 -5.99 -5.98
N ARG A 67 -0.16 -7.30 -5.72
CA ARG A 67 -0.05 -7.85 -4.35
C ARG A 67 1.22 -7.36 -3.65
N GLY A 68 2.36 -7.41 -4.34
CA GLY A 68 3.64 -6.93 -3.81
C GLY A 68 3.63 -5.43 -3.48
N GLU A 69 3.14 -4.59 -4.38
CA GLU A 69 3.03 -3.15 -4.11
C GLU A 69 2.02 -2.85 -2.98
N ALA A 70 0.90 -3.60 -2.90
CA ALA A 70 -0.05 -3.46 -1.82
C ALA A 70 0.58 -3.79 -0.46
N ALA A 71 1.37 -4.86 -0.37
CA ALA A 71 2.14 -5.20 0.83
C ALA A 71 3.14 -4.10 1.20
N ASN A 72 3.83 -3.52 0.22
CA ASN A 72 4.78 -2.43 0.43
C ASN A 72 4.09 -1.15 0.98
N VAL A 73 2.97 -0.73 0.37
CA VAL A 73 2.21 0.45 0.85
C VAL A 73 1.62 0.21 2.24
N LEU A 74 1.14 -1.00 2.53
CA LEU A 74 0.75 -1.38 3.90
C LEU A 74 1.92 -1.29 4.88
N GLY A 75 3.13 -1.64 4.44
CA GLY A 75 4.40 -1.45 5.14
C GLY A 75 4.60 -0.01 5.62
N ILE A 76 4.44 0.95 4.71
CA ILE A 76 4.54 2.39 4.99
C ILE A 76 3.48 2.84 6.03
N ILE A 77 2.28 2.27 5.98
CA ILE A 77 1.18 2.64 6.89
C ILE A 77 1.45 2.10 8.31
N GLY A 78 1.80 0.82 8.45
CA GLY A 78 2.34 0.23 9.67
C GLY A 78 1.39 0.05 10.87
N ASN A 79 0.07 0.24 10.71
CA ASN A 79 -0.89 0.01 11.80
C ASN A 79 -1.15 -1.50 12.02
N SER A 80 -1.79 -1.86 13.13
CA SER A 80 -2.04 -3.26 13.50
C SER A 80 -2.80 -4.05 12.42
N GLU A 81 -3.77 -3.43 11.77
CA GLU A 81 -4.53 -4.04 10.67
C GLU A 81 -3.64 -4.30 9.45
N ALA A 82 -2.80 -3.33 9.06
CA ALA A 82 -1.82 -3.50 7.99
C ALA A 82 -0.87 -4.66 8.28
N ARG A 83 -0.38 -4.79 9.53
CA ARG A 83 0.48 -5.91 9.93
C ARG A 83 -0.20 -7.26 9.77
N LEU A 84 -1.47 -7.35 10.16
CA LEU A 84 -2.27 -8.57 10.00
C LEU A 84 -2.50 -8.92 8.53
N CYS A 85 -2.73 -7.93 7.67
CA CYS A 85 -2.88 -8.14 6.23
C CYS A 85 -1.56 -8.64 5.60
N VAL A 86 -0.43 -7.98 5.85
CA VAL A 86 0.89 -8.37 5.30
C VAL A 86 1.32 -9.75 5.79
N SER A 87 1.03 -10.11 7.04
CA SER A 87 1.36 -11.44 7.58
C SER A 87 0.75 -12.60 6.79
N LYS A 88 -0.42 -12.41 6.15
CA LYS A 88 -1.05 -13.42 5.29
C LYS A 88 -0.26 -13.65 4.00
N VAL A 89 0.46 -12.64 3.54
CA VAL A 89 1.21 -12.62 2.27
C VAL A 89 2.53 -13.40 2.37
N LEU A 90 2.97 -13.75 3.59
CA LEU A 90 4.13 -14.65 3.79
C LEU A 90 3.97 -16.03 3.13
N GLN A 91 2.73 -16.43 2.81
CA GLN A 91 2.41 -17.68 2.12
C GLN A 91 2.00 -17.46 0.65
N ASP A 92 2.26 -16.28 0.08
CA ASP A 92 1.92 -15.99 -1.32
C ASP A 92 2.60 -16.97 -2.28
N GLU A 93 1.95 -17.28 -3.40
CA GLU A 93 2.49 -18.15 -4.45
C GLU A 93 3.78 -17.58 -5.07
N SER A 94 3.88 -16.25 -5.20
CA SER A 94 5.00 -15.56 -5.80
C SER A 94 6.14 -15.42 -4.78
N PRO A 95 7.36 -15.94 -5.08
CA PRO A 95 8.52 -15.75 -4.22
C PRO A 95 8.85 -14.29 -3.94
N GLN A 96 8.70 -13.42 -4.96
CA GLN A 96 8.97 -11.99 -4.84
C GLN A 96 7.98 -11.32 -3.87
N VAL A 97 6.71 -11.70 -3.92
CA VAL A 97 5.69 -11.16 -3.02
C VAL A 97 5.94 -11.61 -1.57
N ARG A 98 6.37 -12.87 -1.37
CA ARG A 98 6.80 -13.36 -0.04
C ARG A 98 8.00 -12.60 0.52
N GLU A 99 8.98 -12.29 -0.34
CA GLU A 99 10.17 -11.50 0.03
C GLU A 99 9.77 -10.10 0.50
N VAL A 100 8.92 -9.39 -0.27
CA VAL A 100 8.40 -8.08 0.14
C VAL A 100 7.68 -8.16 1.50
N ALA A 101 6.80 -9.15 1.68
CA ALA A 101 6.08 -9.29 2.95
C ALA A 101 7.03 -9.53 4.13
N LYS A 102 8.07 -10.33 3.91
CA LYS A 102 9.09 -10.61 4.92
C LYS A 102 9.86 -9.34 5.28
N ASP A 103 10.38 -8.62 4.28
CA ASP A 103 11.15 -7.39 4.49
C ASP A 103 10.32 -6.34 5.27
N VAL A 104 9.06 -6.14 4.86
CA VAL A 104 8.13 -5.23 5.54
C VAL A 104 7.90 -5.63 7.01
N LEU A 105 7.77 -6.92 7.30
CA LEU A 105 7.56 -7.40 8.67
C LEU A 105 8.84 -7.30 9.52
N GLU A 106 10.02 -7.47 8.92
CA GLU A 106 11.32 -7.27 9.60
C GLU A 106 11.56 -5.79 9.97
N GLU A 107 11.14 -4.84 9.13
CA GLU A 107 11.21 -3.39 9.44
C GLU A 107 10.37 -2.96 10.65
N TRP A 108 9.45 -3.84 11.07
CA TRP A 108 8.47 -3.59 12.12
C TRP A 108 8.82 -4.24 13.47
N GLU A 109 9.89 -5.03 13.53
CA GLU A 109 10.48 -5.62 14.74
C GLU A 109 11.28 -4.58 15.56
#